data_AF-A0A7S0M0A0-F1
#
_entry.id   AF-A0A7S0M0A0-F1
#
_cell.length_a   1.000
_cell.length_b   1.000
_cell.length_c   1.000
_cell.angle_alpha   90.00
_cell.angle_beta   90.00
_cell.angle_gamma   90.00
#
_symmetry.space_group_name_H-M   'P 1'
#
loop_
_entity.id
_entity.type
_entity.pdbx_description
1 polymer ?
#
loop_
_entity_poly.entity_id
_entity_poly.type
_entity_poly.pdbx_seq_one_letter_code
_entity_poly.pdbx_strand_id
1 'polypeptide(L)'
;AGGAAARGFELVNASGFPIDYASELTNVGEHNANRPLPFDLAPCQGTIPPNGSQAVTLSFSAAAESLHYAANLKIMVASQKERLEWRVVGRGWRQALYAFDPAPPPDSDPPGPDRFKDQIDEPDAAAPIVFSHTFPQAAAAAMEEAA
;
A
#
# COMPACT_ATOMS: atom_id res chain seq x y z
N ALA A 1 13.80 0.21 -2.97
CA ALA A 1 13.37 -1.01 -2.26
C ALA A 1 12.07 -0.70 -1.53
N GLY A 2 11.05 -1.55 -1.65
CA GLY A 2 9.78 -1.35 -0.93
C GLY A 2 9.99 -1.49 0.59
N GLY A 3 9.27 -0.70 1.39
CA GLY A 3 9.31 -0.84 2.84
C GLY A 3 8.72 -2.18 3.29
N ALA A 4 9.25 -2.74 4.37
CA ALA A 4 8.73 -3.93 5.04
C ALA A 4 8.35 -3.61 6.48
N ALA A 5 7.30 -4.25 6.98
CA ALA A 5 6.83 -4.14 8.35
C ALA A 5 6.44 -5.51 8.91
N ALA A 6 6.64 -5.74 10.20
CA ALA A 6 6.23 -6.97 10.87
C ALA A 6 5.50 -6.64 12.17
N ARG A 7 4.45 -7.39 12.48
CA ARG A 7 3.66 -7.24 13.70
C ARG A 7 3.36 -8.60 14.32
N GLY A 8 3.76 -8.75 15.57
CA GLY A 8 3.46 -9.93 16.39
C GLY A 8 2.10 -9.84 17.08
N PHE A 9 1.45 -10.99 17.27
CA PHE A 9 0.30 -11.19 18.15
C PHE A 9 0.38 -12.57 18.81
N GLU A 10 -0.38 -12.77 19.89
CA GLU A 10 -0.40 -14.04 20.63
C GLU A 10 -1.74 -14.76 20.47
N LEU A 11 -1.67 -16.06 20.23
CA LEU A 11 -2.80 -16.97 20.35
C LEU A 11 -2.75 -17.60 21.74
N VAL A 12 -3.82 -17.46 22.52
CA VAL A 12 -3.88 -17.96 23.91
C VAL A 12 -4.86 -19.13 23.98
N ASN A 13 -4.39 -20.27 24.50
CA ASN A 13 -5.23 -21.42 24.78
C ASN A 13 -5.72 -21.36 26.24
N ALA A 14 -6.98 -20.96 26.44
CA ALA A 14 -7.62 -20.94 27.76
C ALA A 14 -8.27 -22.28 28.16
N SER A 15 -8.06 -23.34 27.38
CA SER A 15 -8.66 -24.66 27.65
C SER A 15 -7.74 -25.55 28.48
N GLY A 16 -8.33 -26.61 29.07
CA GLY A 16 -7.61 -27.63 29.84
C GLY A 16 -6.92 -28.71 29.01
N PHE A 17 -6.88 -28.59 27.68
CA PHE A 17 -6.29 -29.57 26.77
C PHE A 17 -5.50 -28.87 25.63
N PRO A 18 -4.55 -29.56 24.98
CA PRO A 18 -3.81 -28.97 23.87
C PRO A 18 -4.73 -28.68 22.69
N ILE A 19 -4.48 -27.55 22.01
CA ILE A 19 -5.25 -27.11 20.85
C ILE A 19 -4.36 -27.05 19.61
N ASP A 20 -4.76 -27.75 18.57
CA ASP A 20 -4.16 -27.59 17.24
C ASP A 20 -4.81 -26.43 16.50
N TYR A 21 -3.98 -25.59 15.88
CA TYR A 21 -4.43 -24.49 15.05
C TYR A 21 -3.73 -24.49 13.68
N ALA A 22 -4.44 -23.95 12.70
CA ALA A 22 -3.92 -23.61 11.39
C ALA A 22 -4.39 -22.20 11.02
N SER A 23 -3.58 -21.47 10.28
CA SER A 23 -3.85 -20.10 9.87
C SER A 23 -3.51 -19.90 8.41
N GLU A 24 -4.33 -19.08 7.76
CA GLU A 24 -4.32 -18.88 6.32
C GLU A 24 -4.55 -17.40 6.01
N LEU A 25 -3.84 -16.90 5.01
CA LEU A 25 -4.09 -15.59 4.41
C LEU A 25 -4.81 -15.78 3.08
N THR A 26 -6.05 -15.30 2.97
CA THR A 26 -6.83 -15.33 1.73
C THR A 26 -6.97 -13.93 1.13
N ASN A 27 -7.37 -13.85 -0.14
CA ASN A 27 -7.60 -12.59 -0.86
C ASN A 27 -6.36 -11.69 -1.00
N VAL A 28 -5.19 -12.27 -1.16
CA VAL A 28 -3.91 -11.53 -1.22
C VAL A 28 -3.68 -10.80 -2.58
N GLY A 29 -4.74 -10.63 -3.39
CA GLY A 29 -4.72 -9.98 -4.71
C GLY A 29 -4.37 -10.93 -5.87
N GLU A 30 -4.56 -10.47 -7.12
CA GLU A 30 -4.14 -11.22 -8.32
C GLU A 30 -2.62 -11.42 -8.30
N HIS A 31 -2.21 -12.67 -8.21
CA HIS A 31 -0.82 -13.06 -8.06
C HIS A 31 -0.27 -13.60 -9.38
N ASN A 32 0.74 -12.93 -9.92
CA ASN A 32 1.61 -13.56 -10.91
C ASN A 32 2.54 -14.52 -10.16
N ALA A 33 2.65 -15.79 -10.59
CA ALA A 33 3.43 -16.85 -9.92
C ALA A 33 4.90 -16.49 -9.61
N ASN A 34 5.44 -15.43 -10.22
CA ASN A 34 6.83 -14.98 -10.09
C ASN A 34 7.04 -13.80 -9.12
N ARG A 35 6.01 -13.32 -8.41
CA ARG A 35 6.15 -12.23 -7.43
C ARG A 35 6.02 -12.75 -5.99
N PRO A 36 6.69 -12.15 -5.00
CA PRO A 36 6.46 -12.47 -3.60
C PRO A 36 5.12 -11.90 -3.12
N LEU A 37 4.44 -12.65 -2.25
CA LEU A 37 3.18 -12.21 -1.64
C LEU A 37 3.40 -10.99 -0.74
N PRO A 38 2.47 -10.01 -0.74
CA PRO A 38 2.61 -8.82 0.09
C PRO A 38 2.42 -9.08 1.58
N PHE A 39 1.71 -10.15 1.95
CA PHE A 39 1.54 -10.56 3.34
C PHE A 39 2.06 -11.97 3.54
N ASP A 40 2.73 -12.20 4.66
CA ASP A 40 3.23 -13.50 5.09
C ASP A 40 2.98 -13.68 6.59
N LEU A 41 2.88 -14.94 7.04
CA LEU A 41 2.54 -15.27 8.41
C LEU A 41 3.44 -16.40 8.92
N ALA A 42 3.95 -16.30 10.14
CA ALA A 42 4.72 -17.39 10.74
C ALA A 42 4.61 -17.42 12.28
N PRO A 43 4.41 -18.59 12.91
CA PRO A 43 4.10 -19.88 12.29
C PRO A 43 2.64 -19.99 11.84
N CYS A 44 2.40 -20.62 10.68
CA CYS A 44 1.05 -20.81 10.14
C CYS A 44 0.25 -21.91 10.84
N GLN A 45 0.90 -22.82 11.56
CA GLN A 45 0.24 -23.95 12.23
C GLN A 45 1.04 -24.39 13.44
N GLY A 46 0.38 -25.05 14.38
CA GLY A 46 1.03 -25.62 15.55
C GLY A 46 0.03 -26.11 16.59
N THR A 47 0.58 -26.52 17.73
CA THR A 47 -0.18 -27.00 18.88
C THR A 47 0.12 -26.12 20.08
N ILE A 48 -0.92 -25.54 20.69
CA ILE A 48 -0.79 -24.68 21.88
C ILE A 48 -1.11 -25.52 23.12
N PRO A 49 -0.20 -25.64 24.10
CA PRO A 49 -0.45 -26.43 25.30
C PRO A 49 -1.59 -25.83 26.15
N PRO A 50 -2.17 -26.60 27.09
CA PRO A 50 -3.19 -26.10 28.01
C PRO A 50 -2.70 -24.86 28.76
N ASN A 51 -3.52 -23.81 28.83
CA ASN A 51 -3.17 -22.52 29.45
C ASN A 51 -1.91 -21.85 28.87
N GLY A 52 -1.48 -22.27 27.67
CA GLY A 52 -0.31 -21.73 26.99
C GLY A 52 -0.63 -20.63 25.99
N SER A 53 0.42 -20.04 25.42
CA SER A 53 0.32 -19.10 24.32
C SER A 53 1.30 -19.43 23.19
N GLN A 54 0.98 -18.98 21.98
CA GLN A 54 1.82 -19.09 20.80
C GLN A 54 1.95 -17.71 20.14
N ALA A 55 3.19 -17.25 20.01
CA ALA A 55 3.49 -16.03 19.25
C ALA A 55 3.40 -16.30 17.74
N VAL A 56 2.73 -15.40 17.03
CA VAL A 56 2.58 -15.41 15.57
C VAL A 56 2.97 -14.03 15.04
N THR A 57 3.72 -14.01 13.95
CA THR A 57 4.19 -12.78 13.29
C THR A 57 3.57 -12.66 11.91
N LEU A 58 2.92 -11.52 11.67
CA LEU A 58 2.42 -11.10 10.37
C LEU A 58 3.42 -10.13 9.75
N SER A 59 3.95 -10.47 8.59
CA SER A 59 4.89 -9.67 7.82
C SER A 59 4.20 -9.06 6.61
N PHE A 60 4.56 -7.82 6.28
CA PHE A 60 4.08 -7.07 5.14
C PHE A 60 5.27 -6.56 4.31
N SER A 61 5.22 -6.76 2.99
CA SER A 61 6.22 -6.28 2.03
C SER A 61 5.54 -5.74 0.78
N ALA A 62 5.68 -4.44 0.53
CA ALA A 62 5.12 -3.80 -0.66
C ALA A 62 6.04 -3.99 -1.89
N ALA A 63 6.26 -5.24 -2.29
CA ALA A 63 7.13 -5.58 -3.42
C ALA A 63 6.47 -5.35 -4.79
N ALA A 64 5.15 -5.47 -4.87
CA ALA A 64 4.37 -5.08 -6.05
C ALA A 64 4.01 -3.58 -5.97
N GLU A 65 3.71 -2.94 -7.11
CA GLU A 65 3.21 -1.57 -7.10
C GLU A 65 1.70 -1.57 -6.82
N SER A 66 1.31 -1.30 -5.58
CA SER A 66 -0.06 -0.97 -5.20
C SER A 66 -0.07 0.03 -4.05
N LEU A 67 -1.09 0.90 -4.05
CA LEU A 67 -1.36 1.83 -2.93
C LEU A 67 -2.16 1.16 -1.81
N HIS A 68 -2.87 0.08 -2.13
CA HIS A 68 -3.77 -0.60 -1.20
C HIS A 68 -3.58 -2.12 -1.26
N TYR A 69 -3.28 -2.70 -0.11
CA TYR A 69 -3.18 -4.14 0.08
C TYR A 69 -4.22 -4.56 1.10
N ALA A 70 -4.91 -5.65 0.83
CA ALA A 70 -5.81 -6.26 1.79
C ALA A 70 -5.64 -7.78 1.74
N ALA A 71 -5.76 -8.42 2.88
CA ALA A 71 -5.86 -9.86 3.00
C ALA A 71 -6.80 -10.20 4.16
N ASN A 72 -7.39 -11.38 4.13
CA ASN A 72 -8.14 -11.91 5.26
C ASN A 72 -7.29 -12.98 5.94
N LEU A 73 -6.93 -12.73 7.19
CA LEU A 73 -6.29 -13.71 8.06
C LEU A 73 -7.38 -14.55 8.71
N LYS A 74 -7.33 -15.86 8.47
CA LYS A 74 -8.22 -16.84 9.08
C LYS A 74 -7.42 -17.72 10.03
N ILE A 75 -7.91 -17.92 11.24
CA ILE A 75 -7.37 -18.89 12.19
C ILE A 75 -8.44 -19.93 12.45
N MET A 76 -8.06 -21.18 12.19
CA MET A 76 -8.88 -22.37 12.33
C MET A 76 -8.35 -23.16 13.52
N VAL A 77 -9.22 -23.42 14.47
CA VAL A 77 -8.92 -24.25 15.63
C VAL A 77 -9.56 -25.61 15.42
N ALA A 78 -8.78 -26.69 15.54
CA ALA A 78 -9.31 -28.04 15.44
C ALA A 78 -10.44 -28.25 16.46
N SER A 79 -11.51 -28.90 16.05
CA SER A 79 -12.72 -29.15 16.87
C SER A 79 -13.59 -27.94 17.18
N GLN A 80 -13.26 -26.73 16.72
CA GLN A 80 -14.16 -25.58 16.80
C GLN A 80 -14.86 -25.33 15.46
N LYS A 81 -16.17 -25.00 15.53
CA LYS A 81 -16.95 -24.57 14.36
C LYS A 81 -16.70 -23.10 14.02
N GLU A 82 -16.41 -22.28 15.02
CA GLU A 82 -16.09 -20.87 14.80
C GLU A 82 -14.67 -20.71 14.25
N ARG A 83 -14.54 -19.74 13.36
CA ARG A 83 -13.28 -19.35 12.73
C ARG A 83 -13.04 -17.89 13.08
N LEU A 84 -11.83 -17.58 13.56
CA LEU A 84 -11.44 -16.20 13.78
C LEU A 84 -10.99 -15.63 12.45
N GLU A 85 -11.65 -14.59 11.99
CA GLU A 85 -11.32 -13.91 10.73
C GLU A 85 -11.01 -12.43 10.99
N TRP A 86 -9.85 -11.98 10.53
CA TRP A 86 -9.43 -10.59 10.60
C TRP A 86 -9.08 -10.06 9.22
N ARG A 87 -9.49 -8.81 8.96
CA ARG A 87 -9.08 -8.10 7.76
C ARG A 87 -7.77 -7.37 8.04
N VAL A 88 -6.74 -7.73 7.30
CA VAL A 88 -5.43 -7.06 7.31
C VAL A 88 -5.40 -6.07 6.16
N VAL A 89 -4.95 -4.85 6.43
CA VAL A 89 -4.81 -3.79 5.43
C VAL A 89 -3.40 -3.20 5.50
N GLY A 90 -2.77 -3.05 4.35
CA GLY A 90 -1.47 -2.40 4.17
C GLY A 90 -1.60 -1.24 3.19
N ARG A 91 -0.83 -0.17 3.40
CA ARG A 91 -0.72 0.95 2.47
C ARG A 91 0.73 1.13 2.05
N GLY A 92 0.96 1.21 0.75
CA GLY A 92 2.25 1.55 0.16
C GLY A 92 2.18 2.93 -0.48
N TRP A 93 3.28 3.68 -0.45
CA TRP A 93 3.37 4.98 -1.12
C TRP A 93 4.44 4.89 -2.20
N ARG A 94 4.13 5.40 -3.41
CA ARG A 94 5.16 5.69 -4.41
C ARG A 94 5.84 6.99 -4.00
N GLN A 95 6.97 6.93 -3.32
CA GLN A 95 7.83 8.10 -3.19
C GLN A 95 8.55 8.33 -4.51
N ALA A 96 8.00 9.19 -5.36
CA ALA A 96 8.76 9.85 -6.41
C ALA A 96 8.81 11.34 -6.04
N LEU A 97 9.93 11.79 -5.50
CA LEU A 97 10.20 13.21 -5.29
C LEU A 97 10.84 13.72 -6.58
N TYR A 98 10.13 14.54 -7.34
CA TYR A 98 10.70 15.23 -8.49
C TYR A 98 11.09 16.64 -8.05
N ALA A 99 12.39 16.92 -8.04
CA ALA A 99 12.87 18.29 -7.98
C ALA A 99 12.86 18.84 -9.40
N PHE A 100 12.01 19.83 -9.66
CA PHE A 100 12.10 20.64 -10.88
C PHE A 100 13.01 21.83 -10.56
N ASP A 101 14.08 21.98 -11.32
CA ASP A 101 14.81 23.25 -11.37
C ASP A 101 13.94 24.24 -12.16
N PRO A 102 13.51 25.38 -11.57
CA PRO A 102 12.78 26.41 -12.30
C PRO A 102 13.67 27.15 -13.30
N ALA A 103 14.98 26.87 -13.36
CA ALA A 103 15.85 27.45 -14.38
C ALA A 103 15.37 27.03 -15.78
N PRO A 104 15.19 27.98 -16.72
CA PRO A 104 14.94 27.64 -18.11
C PRO A 104 16.09 26.77 -18.63
N PRO A 105 15.82 25.75 -19.46
CA PRO A 105 16.87 24.94 -20.07
C PRO A 105 17.88 25.87 -20.77
N PRO A 106 19.20 25.66 -20.60
CA PRO A 106 20.20 26.50 -21.22
C PRO A 106 20.04 26.41 -22.74
N ASP A 107 19.67 27.53 -23.34
CA ASP A 107 19.72 27.86 -24.76
C ASP A 107 19.37 26.70 -25.70
N SER A 108 18.06 26.44 -25.87
CA SER A 108 17.60 25.95 -27.16
C SER A 108 17.94 27.03 -28.19
N ASP A 109 18.88 26.73 -29.09
CA ASP A 109 19.29 27.60 -30.19
C ASP A 109 18.07 28.33 -30.79
N PRO A 110 18.18 29.63 -31.11
CA PRO A 110 17.09 30.34 -31.75
C PRO A 110 16.67 29.57 -33.01
N PRO A 111 15.36 29.41 -33.26
CA PRO A 111 14.89 28.73 -34.46
C PRO A 111 15.53 29.42 -35.67
N GLY A 112 16.29 28.66 -36.45
CA GLY A 112 16.85 29.14 -37.71
C GLY A 112 15.74 29.73 -38.59
N PRO A 113 16.08 30.63 -39.54
CA PRO A 113 15.09 31.37 -40.31
C PRO A 113 14.03 30.44 -40.90
N ASP A 114 12.82 30.73 -40.48
CA ASP A 114 11.56 30.04 -40.71
C ASP A 114 11.34 29.76 -42.22
N ARG A 115 11.56 28.50 -42.63
CA ARG A 115 11.42 28.04 -44.02
C ARG A 115 9.97 27.77 -44.43
N PHE A 116 9.00 28.00 -43.53
CA PHE A 116 7.59 27.65 -43.72
C PHE A 116 6.65 28.86 -43.70
N LYS A 117 7.15 30.06 -44.05
CA LYS A 117 6.33 31.28 -44.13
C LYS A 117 5.24 31.30 -45.22
N ASP A 118 5.11 30.24 -46.01
CA ASP A 118 4.13 30.18 -47.12
C ASP A 118 2.96 29.21 -46.90
N GLN A 119 2.74 28.69 -45.69
CA GLN A 119 1.56 27.85 -45.46
C GLN A 119 0.85 28.12 -44.12
N ILE A 120 -0.42 28.52 -44.29
CA ILE A 120 -1.57 28.35 -43.40
C ILE A 120 -2.01 29.64 -42.68
N ASP A 121 -2.87 30.38 -43.38
CA ASP A 121 -4.04 31.05 -42.79
C ASP A 121 -5.04 29.97 -42.34
N GLU A 122 -5.19 29.75 -41.04
CA GLU A 122 -6.48 29.52 -40.36
C GLU A 122 -6.27 29.55 -38.83
N PRO A 123 -6.98 30.41 -38.07
CA PRO A 123 -6.81 30.50 -36.63
C PRO A 123 -7.66 29.44 -35.91
N ASP A 124 -7.06 28.32 -35.52
CA ASP A 124 -7.67 27.44 -34.52
C ASP A 124 -7.36 27.97 -33.12
N ALA A 125 -8.32 28.72 -32.58
CA ALA A 125 -8.29 29.26 -31.23
C ALA A 125 -8.54 28.15 -30.20
N ALA A 126 -7.58 27.25 -30.01
CA ALA A 126 -7.57 26.35 -28.87
C ALA A 126 -6.87 27.02 -27.69
N ALA A 127 -7.65 27.64 -26.80
CA ALA A 127 -7.16 28.18 -25.53
C ALA A 127 -6.45 27.08 -24.72
N PRO A 128 -5.31 27.38 -24.06
CA PRO A 128 -4.61 26.39 -23.25
C PRO A 128 -5.49 25.98 -22.06
N ILE A 129 -5.70 24.67 -21.89
CA ILE A 129 -6.46 24.12 -20.78
C ILE A 129 -5.62 24.27 -19.51
N VAL A 130 -5.99 25.21 -18.65
CA VAL A 130 -5.41 25.42 -17.33
C VAL A 130 -6.07 24.47 -16.33
N PHE A 131 -5.31 23.51 -15.80
CA PHE A 131 -5.74 22.74 -14.64
C PHE A 131 -5.10 23.28 -13.37
N SER A 132 -5.81 24.17 -12.68
CA SER A 132 -5.52 24.53 -11.30
C SER A 132 -6.35 23.66 -10.36
N HIS A 133 -5.71 22.73 -9.64
CA HIS A 133 -6.36 22.05 -8.52
C HIS A 133 -5.66 22.45 -7.22
N THR A 134 -6.32 23.33 -6.47
CA THR A 134 -5.92 23.71 -5.11
C THR A 134 -6.36 22.61 -4.15
N PHE A 135 -5.45 22.06 -3.37
CA PHE A 135 -5.80 21.15 -2.28
C PHE A 135 -6.38 21.96 -1.11
N PRO A 136 -7.50 21.53 -0.48
CA PRO A 136 -7.93 22.14 0.76
C PRO A 136 -6.91 21.80 1.85
N GLN A 137 -6.13 22.80 2.26
CA GLN A 137 -5.32 22.73 3.47
C GLN A 137 -6.26 22.95 4.67
N ALA A 138 -7.00 21.91 5.04
CA ALA A 138 -7.81 21.92 6.25
C ALA A 138 -7.61 20.60 7.02
N ALA A 139 -6.37 20.37 7.45
CA ALA A 139 -6.06 19.46 8.56
C ALA A 139 -4.78 19.90 9.31
N ALA A 140 -4.49 21.20 9.32
CA ALA A 140 -3.41 21.79 10.11
C ALA A 140 -3.90 22.96 11.01
N ALA A 141 -5.20 23.01 11.29
CA ALA A 141 -5.79 23.89 12.30
C ALA A 141 -6.64 23.05 13.25
N ALA A 142 -5.96 22.23 14.05
CA ALA A 142 -6.52 21.68 15.28
C ALA A 142 -5.48 21.89 16.38
N MET A 143 -5.16 23.16 16.66
CA MET A 143 -4.36 23.52 17.84
C MET A 143 -4.43 25.02 18.20
N GLU A 144 -5.60 25.66 18.09
CA GLU A 144 -5.80 26.95 18.80
C GLU A 144 -7.30 27.27 19.03
N GLU A 145 -8.01 26.42 19.78
CA GLU A 145 -9.18 26.90 20.55
C GLU A 145 -9.47 25.90 21.68
N ALA A 146 -8.62 25.96 22.70
CA ALA A 146 -8.93 25.48 24.05
C ALA A 146 -8.39 26.53 25.03
N ALA A 147 -9.12 27.63 25.14
CA ALA A 147 -9.03 28.59 26.23
C ALA A 147 -10.44 29.14 26.50
#